data_AF-A0A973STV2-F1
#
_entry.id   AF-A0A973STV2-F1
#
_cell.length_a   1.000
_cell.length_b   1.000
_cell.length_c   1.000
_cell.angle_alpha   90.00
_cell.angle_beta   90.00
_cell.angle_gamma   90.00
#
_symmetry.space_group_name_H-M   'P 1'
#
loop_
_entity.id
_entity.type
_entity.pdbx_description
1 polymer ?
#
loop_
_entity_poly.entity_id
_entity_poly.type
_entity_poly.pdbx_seq_one_letter_code
_entity_poly.pdbx_strand_id
1 'polypeptide(L)'
;MLDQALAAIAASGGTAVVAAAGTDAWTGLRARLARWFGRGSEHRETVTLERLDATGAELEAAPAAELEAVRARAGAVWESRIRDLLEDLAADEREAAARQLRELLAELPAQRTQVTARDGGVAAGRDVVVRAEGPGTVAAAVIRGDVHVGRPESPNPPSPPDASQG
;
A
#
# COMPACT_ATOMS: atom_id res chain seq x y z
N MET A 1 -5.23 -16.10 9.59
CA MET A 1 -3.88 -15.64 9.18
C MET A 1 -3.76 -15.48 7.67
N LEU A 2 -4.13 -16.48 6.84
CA LEU A 2 -4.03 -16.39 5.37
C LEU A 2 -4.79 -15.19 4.79
N ASP A 3 -6.02 -14.96 5.25
CA ASP A 3 -6.88 -13.83 4.86
C ASP A 3 -6.21 -12.46 5.11
N GLN A 4 -5.68 -12.25 6.32
CA GLN A 4 -4.93 -11.04 6.66
C GLN A 4 -3.65 -10.87 5.82
N ALA A 5 -3.01 -11.97 5.40
CA ALA A 5 -1.86 -11.93 4.51
C ALA A 5 -2.24 -11.58 3.07
N LEU A 6 -3.43 -11.99 2.62
CA LEU A 6 -4.00 -11.64 1.31
C LEU A 6 -4.41 -10.16 1.28
N ALA A 7 -5.07 -9.68 2.33
CA ALA A 7 -5.39 -8.25 2.49
C ALA A 7 -4.13 -7.37 2.45
N ALA A 8 -3.06 -7.80 3.13
CA ALA A 8 -1.80 -7.06 3.16
C ALA A 8 -1.11 -6.98 1.79
N ILE A 9 -1.10 -8.08 1.02
CA ILE A 9 -0.50 -8.04 -0.32
C ILE A 9 -1.38 -7.27 -1.31
N ALA A 10 -2.70 -7.32 -1.16
CA ALA A 10 -3.62 -6.50 -1.94
C ALA A 10 -3.40 -5.00 -1.69
N ALA A 11 -3.30 -4.59 -0.43
CA ALA A 11 -2.99 -3.20 -0.06
C ALA A 11 -1.63 -2.74 -0.60
N SER A 12 -0.63 -3.63 -0.56
CA SER A 12 0.70 -3.38 -1.12
C SER A 12 0.63 -3.18 -2.64
N GLY A 13 -0.18 -3.98 -3.34
CA GLY A 13 -0.41 -3.83 -4.77
C GLY A 13 -1.12 -2.53 -5.15
N GLY A 14 -2.14 -2.13 -4.39
CA GLY A 14 -2.80 -0.83 -4.56
C GLY A 14 -1.84 0.34 -4.38
N THR A 15 -1.00 0.28 -3.35
CA THR A 15 0.04 1.29 -3.08
C THR A 15 1.07 1.35 -4.20
N ALA A 16 1.49 0.19 -4.72
CA ALA A 16 2.47 0.13 -5.81
C ALA A 16 1.95 0.78 -7.11
N VAL A 17 0.67 0.60 -7.43
CA VAL A 17 0.05 1.23 -8.61
C VAL A 17 0.16 2.75 -8.53
N VAL A 18 -0.24 3.34 -7.40
CA VAL A 18 -0.24 4.80 -7.24
C VAL A 18 1.15 5.40 -7.06
N ALA A 19 2.09 4.64 -6.49
CA ALA A 19 3.48 5.04 -6.34
C ALA A 19 4.25 5.00 -7.66
N ALA A 20 3.95 4.04 -8.54
CA ALA A 20 4.59 3.93 -9.83
C ALA A 20 3.96 4.87 -10.87
N ALA A 21 2.67 5.18 -10.76
CA ALA A 21 1.98 6.09 -11.67
C ALA A 21 2.67 7.46 -11.74
N GLY A 22 2.91 7.95 -12.96
CA GLY A 22 3.66 9.19 -13.19
C GLY A 22 5.19 9.07 -13.03
N THR A 23 5.72 7.86 -12.86
CA THR A 23 7.17 7.59 -12.84
C THR A 23 7.59 6.71 -14.01
N ASP A 24 8.90 6.64 -14.28
CA ASP A 24 9.45 5.76 -15.32
C ASP A 24 9.16 4.26 -15.05
N ALA A 25 8.91 3.89 -13.79
CA ALA A 25 8.55 2.52 -13.40
C ALA A 25 7.13 2.12 -13.82
N TRP A 26 6.27 3.09 -14.17
CA TRP A 26 4.85 2.87 -14.49
C TRP A 26 4.67 1.86 -15.63
N THR A 27 5.40 2.03 -16.73
CA THR A 27 5.26 1.19 -17.93
C THR A 27 5.62 -0.27 -17.65
N GLY A 28 6.64 -0.51 -16.83
CA GLY A 28 7.03 -1.85 -16.41
C GLY A 28 5.99 -2.49 -15.49
N LEU A 29 5.54 -1.74 -14.48
CA LEU A 29 4.55 -2.22 -13.52
C LEU A 29 3.23 -2.60 -14.20
N ARG A 30 2.66 -1.68 -14.99
CA ARG A 30 1.32 -1.85 -15.57
C ARG A 30 1.22 -3.10 -16.45
N ALA A 31 2.26 -3.37 -17.26
CA ALA A 31 2.30 -4.53 -18.14
C ALA A 31 2.40 -5.84 -17.35
N ARG A 32 3.21 -5.88 -16.29
CA ARG A 32 3.36 -7.08 -15.44
C ARG A 32 2.10 -7.36 -14.64
N LEU A 33 1.47 -6.32 -14.11
CA LEU A 33 0.25 -6.44 -13.33
C LEU A 33 -0.93 -6.86 -14.22
N ALA A 34 -1.03 -6.31 -15.44
CA ALA A 34 -2.01 -6.76 -16.43
C ALA A 34 -1.86 -8.25 -16.79
N ARG A 35 -0.63 -8.73 -17.03
CA ARG A 35 -0.36 -10.16 -17.24
C ARG A 35 -0.75 -11.02 -16.03
N TRP A 36 -0.45 -10.53 -14.82
CA TRP A 36 -0.78 -11.22 -13.58
C TRP A 36 -2.30 -11.38 -13.39
N PHE A 37 -3.08 -10.31 -13.64
CA PHE A 37 -4.55 -10.37 -13.67
C PHE A 37 -5.08 -11.21 -14.83
N GLY A 38 -4.40 -11.17 -15.98
CA GLY A 38 -4.76 -11.90 -17.18
C GLY A 38 -4.73 -13.41 -16.99
N ARG A 39 -3.79 -13.93 -16.19
CA ARG A 39 -3.63 -15.38 -15.91
C ARG A 39 -3.57 -16.22 -17.20
N GLY A 40 -3.00 -15.66 -18.27
CA GLY A 40 -2.95 -16.29 -19.61
C GLY A 40 -4.13 -15.98 -20.53
N SER A 41 -5.11 -15.19 -20.08
CA SER A 41 -6.19 -14.67 -20.92
C SER A 41 -5.85 -13.28 -21.45
N GLU A 42 -5.62 -13.18 -22.76
CA GLU A 42 -5.31 -11.91 -23.46
C GLU A 42 -6.43 -10.87 -23.27
N HIS A 43 -7.68 -11.30 -23.25
CA HIS A 43 -8.82 -10.40 -23.04
C HIS A 43 -8.79 -9.76 -21.65
N ARG A 44 -8.56 -10.56 -20.60
CA ARG A 44 -8.47 -10.03 -19.21
C ARG A 44 -7.24 -9.14 -19.03
N GLU A 45 -6.13 -9.51 -19.66
CA GLU A 45 -4.92 -8.70 -19.67
C GLU A 45 -5.19 -7.32 -20.29
N THR A 46 -5.81 -7.30 -21.47
CA THR A 46 -6.13 -6.05 -22.20
C THR A 46 -7.06 -5.15 -21.38
N VAL A 47 -8.16 -5.71 -20.84
CA VAL A 47 -9.10 -4.97 -19.99
C VAL A 47 -8.42 -4.40 -18.74
N THR A 48 -7.50 -5.17 -18.13
CA THR A 48 -6.76 -4.70 -16.96
C THR A 48 -5.78 -3.60 -17.33
N LEU A 49 -5.10 -3.73 -18.47
CA LEU A 49 -4.15 -2.74 -18.96
C LEU A 49 -4.84 -1.41 -19.25
N GLU A 50 -6.00 -1.42 -19.91
CA GLU A 50 -6.81 -0.23 -20.16
C GLU A 50 -7.21 0.49 -18.87
N ARG A 51 -7.60 -0.28 -17.83
CA ARG A 51 -7.94 0.28 -16.51
C ARG A 51 -6.72 0.89 -15.81
N LEU A 52 -5.56 0.24 -15.93
CA LEU A 52 -4.30 0.78 -15.39
C LEU A 52 -3.97 2.09 -16.11
N ASP A 53 -3.99 2.10 -17.44
CA ASP A 53 -3.70 3.28 -18.25
C ASP A 53 -4.64 4.45 -17.90
N ALA A 54 -5.93 4.19 -17.72
CA ALA A 54 -6.89 5.19 -17.23
C ALA A 54 -6.55 5.71 -15.82
N THR A 55 -6.09 4.84 -14.91
CA THR A 55 -5.64 5.25 -13.57
C THR A 55 -4.41 6.13 -13.64
N GLY A 56 -3.44 5.79 -14.49
CA GLY A 56 -2.23 6.58 -14.71
C GLY A 56 -2.57 7.98 -15.23
N ALA A 57 -3.47 8.06 -16.22
CA ALA A 57 -3.94 9.33 -16.77
C ALA A 57 -4.72 10.18 -15.74
N GLU A 58 -5.57 9.57 -14.92
CA GLU A 58 -6.27 10.26 -13.83
C GLU A 58 -5.29 10.88 -12.82
N LEU A 59 -4.25 10.13 -12.45
CA LEU A 59 -3.23 10.58 -11.51
C LEU A 59 -2.31 11.67 -12.10
N GLU A 60 -2.01 11.60 -13.40
CA GLU A 60 -1.22 12.62 -14.10
C GLU A 60 -1.99 13.93 -14.28
N ALA A 61 -3.31 13.84 -14.53
CA ALA A 61 -4.16 15.00 -14.71
C ALA A 61 -4.60 15.69 -13.41
N ALA A 62 -4.43 15.01 -12.26
CA ALA A 62 -4.91 15.50 -10.97
C ALA A 62 -4.16 16.78 -10.51
N PRO A 63 -4.88 17.85 -10.13
CA PRO A 63 -4.26 19.02 -9.52
C PRO A 63 -3.52 18.67 -8.23
N ALA A 64 -2.43 19.36 -7.92
CA ALA A 64 -1.62 19.09 -6.72
C ALA A 64 -2.44 19.11 -5.41
N ALA A 65 -3.48 19.93 -5.32
CA ALA A 65 -4.37 20.00 -4.16
C ALA A 65 -5.28 18.76 -3.99
N GLU A 66 -5.54 18.03 -5.07
CA GLU A 66 -6.43 16.86 -5.12
C GLU A 66 -5.67 15.54 -5.29
N LEU A 67 -4.39 15.60 -5.70
CA LEU A 67 -3.55 14.46 -6.04
C LEU A 67 -3.52 13.39 -4.94
N GLU A 68 -3.39 13.77 -3.67
CA GLU A 68 -3.38 12.80 -2.57
C GLU A 68 -4.74 12.10 -2.38
N ALA A 69 -5.85 12.80 -2.61
CA ALA A 69 -7.18 12.20 -2.56
C ALA A 69 -7.41 11.23 -3.73
N VAL A 70 -6.97 11.61 -4.93
CA VAL A 70 -7.01 10.75 -6.12
C VAL A 70 -6.13 9.51 -5.92
N ARG A 71 -4.92 9.66 -5.37
CA ARG A 71 -4.03 8.54 -4.99
C ARG A 71 -4.69 7.61 -3.99
N ALA A 72 -5.28 8.13 -2.91
CA ALA A 72 -5.95 7.30 -1.92
C ALA A 72 -7.11 6.49 -2.53
N ARG A 73 -7.93 7.13 -3.36
CA ARG A 73 -9.04 6.48 -4.05
C ARG A 73 -8.56 5.41 -5.02
N ALA A 74 -7.59 5.74 -5.88
CA ALA A 74 -7.02 4.81 -6.86
C ALA A 74 -6.38 3.60 -6.15
N GLY A 75 -5.63 3.84 -5.07
CA GLY A 75 -5.00 2.78 -4.27
C GLY A 75 -6.03 1.81 -3.69
N ALA A 76 -7.10 2.32 -3.06
CA ALA A 76 -8.17 1.50 -2.50
C ALA A 76 -8.92 0.69 -3.57
N VAL A 77 -9.16 1.30 -4.73
CA VAL A 77 -9.81 0.62 -5.87
C VAL A 77 -8.95 -0.54 -6.39
N TRP A 78 -7.64 -0.34 -6.51
CA TRP A 78 -6.73 -1.40 -6.96
C TRP A 78 -6.51 -2.48 -5.89
N GLU A 79 -6.46 -2.11 -4.62
CA GLU A 79 -6.46 -3.06 -3.51
C GLU A 79 -7.69 -3.98 -3.57
N SER A 80 -8.90 -3.42 -3.72
CA SER A 80 -10.13 -4.21 -3.82
C SER A 80 -10.05 -5.19 -4.98
N ARG A 81 -9.67 -4.74 -6.18
CA ARG A 81 -9.58 -5.60 -7.36
C ARG A 81 -8.58 -6.75 -7.20
N ILE A 82 -7.45 -6.48 -6.56
CA ILE A 82 -6.45 -7.53 -6.28
C ILE A 82 -7.01 -8.53 -5.28
N ARG A 83 -7.70 -8.05 -4.25
CA ARG A 83 -8.34 -8.89 -3.24
C ARG A 83 -9.42 -9.76 -3.85
N ASP A 84 -10.34 -9.18 -4.62
CA ASP A 84 -11.44 -9.88 -5.30
C ASP A 84 -10.89 -11.00 -6.19
N LEU A 85 -9.83 -10.71 -6.98
CA LEU A 85 -9.17 -11.75 -7.78
C LEU A 85 -8.61 -12.88 -6.92
N LEU A 86 -7.93 -12.56 -5.82
CA LEU A 86 -7.34 -13.58 -4.95
C LEU A 86 -8.43 -14.42 -4.26
N GLU A 87 -9.54 -13.82 -3.88
CA GLU A 87 -10.69 -14.48 -3.25
C GLU A 87 -11.43 -15.42 -4.20
N ASP A 88 -11.55 -15.05 -5.48
CA ASP A 88 -12.19 -15.84 -6.52
C ASP A 88 -11.38 -17.09 -6.94
N LEU A 89 -10.07 -17.11 -6.65
CA LEU A 89 -9.18 -18.22 -6.99
C LEU A 89 -9.30 -19.39 -6.00
N ALA A 90 -9.10 -20.61 -6.53
CA ALA A 90 -8.89 -21.82 -5.72
C ALA A 90 -7.66 -21.66 -4.80
N ALA A 91 -7.62 -22.40 -3.69
CA ALA A 91 -6.63 -22.17 -2.63
C ALA A 91 -5.16 -22.31 -3.11
N ASP A 92 -4.89 -23.30 -3.95
CA ASP A 92 -3.58 -23.56 -4.56
C ASP A 92 -3.18 -22.47 -5.57
N GLU A 93 -4.12 -22.06 -6.43
CA GLU A 93 -3.92 -20.99 -7.40
C GLU A 93 -3.74 -19.63 -6.73
N ARG A 94 -4.49 -19.39 -5.65
CA ARG A 94 -4.43 -18.18 -4.83
C ARG A 94 -3.06 -17.99 -4.19
N GLU A 95 -2.50 -19.04 -3.61
CA GLU A 95 -1.16 -18.97 -3.01
C GLU A 95 -0.09 -18.72 -4.07
N ALA A 96 -0.19 -19.37 -5.23
CA ALA A 96 0.69 -19.10 -6.36
C ALA A 96 0.56 -17.65 -6.86
N ALA A 97 -0.66 -17.14 -7.03
CA ALA A 97 -0.92 -15.77 -7.45
C ALA A 97 -0.39 -14.74 -6.43
N ALA A 98 -0.60 -14.98 -5.14
CA ALA A 98 -0.08 -14.13 -4.07
C ALA A 98 1.46 -14.11 -4.04
N ARG A 99 2.13 -15.25 -4.29
CA ARG A 99 3.60 -15.29 -4.41
C ARG A 99 4.09 -14.51 -5.63
N GLN A 100 3.49 -14.72 -6.79
CA GLN A 100 3.84 -13.99 -8.02
C GLN A 100 3.66 -12.48 -7.84
N LEU A 101 2.61 -12.05 -7.13
CA LEU A 101 2.40 -10.64 -6.83
C LEU A 101 3.49 -10.09 -5.90
N ARG A 102 3.88 -10.84 -4.86
CA ARG A 102 5.00 -10.45 -3.98
C ARG A 102 6.31 -10.27 -4.75
N GLU A 103 6.64 -11.20 -5.64
CA GLU A 103 7.84 -11.13 -6.48
C GLU A 103 7.80 -9.90 -7.39
N LEU A 104 6.67 -9.67 -8.07
CA LEU A 104 6.46 -8.50 -8.90
C LEU A 104 6.66 -7.18 -8.12
N LEU A 105 6.13 -7.10 -6.90
CA LEU A 105 6.26 -5.91 -6.06
C LEU A 105 7.66 -5.72 -5.48
N ALA A 106 8.41 -6.80 -5.22
CA ALA A 106 9.77 -6.74 -4.72
C ALA A 106 10.78 -6.20 -5.76
N GLU A 107 10.45 -6.32 -7.05
CA GLU A 107 11.27 -5.82 -8.15
C GLU A 107 11.08 -4.32 -8.43
N LEU A 108 10.07 -3.70 -7.83
CA LEU A 108 9.97 -2.25 -7.87
C LEU A 108 11.11 -1.67 -7.05
N PRO A 109 11.85 -0.66 -7.56
CA PRO A 109 12.83 0.03 -6.73
C PRO A 109 12.11 0.45 -5.45
N ALA A 110 12.71 0.15 -4.29
CA ALA A 110 12.13 0.40 -2.98
C ALA A 110 11.91 1.90 -2.76
N GLN A 111 10.90 2.45 -3.43
CA GLN A 111 10.48 3.83 -3.33
C GLN A 111 9.64 3.90 -2.08
N ARG A 112 10.34 4.26 -1.00
CA ARG A 112 9.84 4.74 0.31
C ARG A 112 8.36 4.46 0.45
N THR A 113 8.02 3.28 0.97
CA THR A 113 6.69 2.94 1.46
C THR A 113 6.10 4.19 2.08
N GLN A 114 5.01 4.72 1.51
CA GLN A 114 4.37 5.92 2.02
C GLN A 114 3.87 5.57 3.41
N VAL A 115 4.68 5.89 4.41
CA VAL A 115 4.38 5.62 5.81
C VAL A 115 3.43 6.73 6.24
N THR A 116 2.15 6.39 6.34
CA THR A 116 1.14 7.35 6.76
C THR A 116 1.18 7.46 8.27
N ALA A 117 1.60 8.63 8.76
CA ALA A 117 1.43 8.99 10.16
C ALA A 117 0.05 9.63 10.34
N ARG A 118 -0.68 9.19 11.36
CA ARG A 118 -1.92 9.86 11.81
C ARG A 118 -1.57 10.93 12.85
N ASP A 119 -2.31 12.04 12.87
CA ASP A 119 -2.34 13.03 13.96
C ASP A 119 -0.96 13.48 14.50
N GLY A 120 -0.07 13.95 13.61
CA GLY A 120 1.22 14.54 14.00
C GLY A 120 2.30 13.53 14.42
N GLY A 121 2.09 12.24 14.18
CA GLY A 121 3.10 11.20 14.39
C GLY A 121 4.24 11.21 13.34
N VAL A 122 5.28 10.44 13.61
CA VAL A 122 6.35 10.12 12.65
C VAL A 122 6.29 8.64 12.37
N ALA A 123 6.31 8.25 11.10
CA ALA A 123 6.34 6.86 10.70
C ALA A 123 7.47 6.65 9.67
N ALA A 124 8.33 5.66 9.92
CA ALA A 124 9.49 5.38 9.08
C ALA A 124 9.55 3.88 8.80
N GLY A 125 9.73 3.52 7.52
CA GLY A 125 9.90 2.12 7.12
C GLY A 125 11.32 1.59 7.34
N ARG A 126 12.25 2.45 7.79
CA ARG A 126 13.68 2.20 8.02
C ARG A 126 14.19 3.18 9.10
N ASP A 127 15.49 3.46 9.14
CA ASP A 127 16.12 4.33 10.14
C ASP A 127 15.58 5.77 10.15
N VAL A 128 15.46 6.32 11.36
CA VAL A 128 15.19 7.75 11.61
C VAL A 128 16.47 8.40 12.11
N VAL A 129 16.98 9.40 11.38
CA VAL A 129 18.17 10.17 11.76
C VAL A 129 17.76 11.61 12.04
N VAL A 130 18.02 12.09 13.27
CA VAL A 130 17.77 13.47 13.69
C VAL A 130 19.12 14.19 13.75
N ARG A 131 19.30 15.24 12.94
CA ARG A 131 20.58 15.97 12.83
C ARG A 131 20.35 17.47 12.72
N ALA A 132 21.24 18.25 13.31
CA ALA A 132 21.35 19.70 13.08
C ALA A 132 22.69 20.02 12.42
N GLU A 133 22.70 21.05 11.57
CA GLU A 133 23.88 21.44 10.81
C GLU A 133 24.20 22.93 11.07
N GLY A 134 25.46 23.20 11.44
CA GLY A 134 25.97 24.54 11.71
C GLY A 134 26.59 24.70 13.12
N PRO A 135 27.43 25.73 13.33
CA PRO A 135 27.99 26.01 14.65
C PRO A 135 26.90 26.40 15.64
N GLY A 136 26.89 25.78 16.82
CA GLY A 136 25.95 26.12 17.90
C GLY A 136 24.55 25.52 17.77
N THR A 137 24.32 24.57 16.86
CA THR A 137 23.01 23.92 16.69
C THR A 137 22.89 22.62 17.49
N VAL A 138 21.69 22.36 18.01
CA VAL A 138 21.33 21.11 18.70
C VAL A 138 20.04 20.57 18.07
N ALA A 139 20.03 19.29 17.73
CA ALA A 139 18.80 18.57 17.38
C ALA A 139 18.44 17.62 18.51
N ALA A 140 17.23 17.74 19.04
CA ALA A 140 16.67 16.83 20.03
C ALA A 140 15.23 16.52 19.62
N ALA A 141 14.86 15.25 19.69
CA ALA A 141 13.48 14.80 19.50
C ALA A 141 12.98 14.21 20.82
N VAL A 142 11.78 14.58 21.22
CA VAL A 142 11.09 14.00 22.39
C VAL A 142 9.90 13.21 21.86
N ILE A 143 9.89 11.90 22.13
CA ILE A 143 8.78 11.03 21.77
C ILE A 143 7.74 11.16 22.87
N ARG A 144 6.55 11.63 22.50
CA ARG A 144 5.37 11.64 23.37
C ARG A 144 4.36 10.65 22.82
N GLY A 145 4.12 9.58 23.58
CA GLY A 145 3.31 8.44 23.15
C GLY A 145 4.15 7.18 22.94
N ASP A 146 3.51 6.16 22.37
CA ASP A 146 4.08 4.83 22.25
C ASP A 146 4.91 4.66 20.97
N VAL A 147 5.95 3.82 21.05
CA VAL A 147 6.78 3.41 19.91
C VAL A 147 6.41 1.99 19.53
N HIS A 148 5.87 1.81 18.33
CA HIS A 148 5.56 0.49 17.79
C HIS A 148 6.62 0.05 16.79
N VAL A 149 7.23 -1.12 17.03
CA VAL A 149 8.16 -1.76 16.11
C VAL A 149 7.47 -2.98 15.51
N GLY A 150 6.93 -2.82 14.29
CA GLY A 150 6.15 -3.85 13.60
C GLY A 150 4.80 -3.33 13.10
N ARG A 151 3.94 -4.23 12.60
CA ARG A 151 2.56 -3.90 12.18
C ARG A 151 1.79 -3.32 13.38
N PRO A 152 1.05 -2.20 13.25
CA PRO A 152 0.32 -1.62 14.36
C PRO A 152 -0.71 -2.60 14.91
N GLU A 153 -0.81 -2.65 16.23
CA GLU A 153 -1.78 -3.43 16.98
C GLU A 153 -3.14 -2.72 16.86
N SER A 154 -4.18 -3.45 16.44
CA SER A 154 -5.54 -2.89 16.44
C SER A 154 -5.93 -2.49 17.86
N PRO A 155 -6.63 -1.35 18.07
CA PRO A 155 -7.10 -0.97 19.40
C PRO A 155 -8.00 -2.07 19.96
N ASN A 156 -7.69 -2.51 21.18
CA ASN A 156 -8.56 -3.43 21.92
C ASN A 156 -9.94 -2.76 22.09
N PRO A 157 -11.05 -3.46 21.80
CA PRO A 157 -12.37 -2.92 22.09
C PRO A 157 -12.52 -2.67 23.61
N PRO A 158 -13.27 -1.63 24.01
CA PRO A 158 -13.44 -1.29 25.42
C PRO A 158 -14.06 -2.46 26.18
N SER A 159 -13.50 -2.79 27.35
CA SER A 159 -14.06 -3.79 28.25
C SER A 159 -15.48 -3.39 28.67
N PRO A 160 -16.44 -4.33 28.73
CA PRO A 160 -17.79 -4.02 29.17
C PRO A 160 -17.78 -3.55 30.64
N PRO A 161 -18.74 -2.69 31.04
CA PRO A 161 -18.82 -2.16 32.39
C PRO A 161 -19.05 -3.28 33.40
N ASP A 162 -18.31 -3.21 34.50
CA ASP A 162 -18.39 -4.13 35.64
C ASP A 162 -19.77 -4.07 36.28
N ALA A 163 -20.58 -5.11 36.05
CA ALA A 163 -21.87 -5.30 36.70
C ALA A 163 -21.65 -5.94 38.08
N SER A 164 -21.04 -5.19 38.99
CA SER A 164 -21.05 -5.48 40.42
C SER A 164 -20.68 -4.25 41.21
N GLN A 165 -21.62 -3.32 41.38
CA GLN A 165 -21.86 -2.56 42.62
C GLN A 165 -23.28 -1.99 42.61
N GLY A 166 -24.13 -2.42 43.54
CA GLY A 166 -25.45 -1.83 43.82
C GLY A 166 -26.54 -2.85 44.09
#